data_AF-A0A932ZE25-F1
#
_entry.id   AF-A0A932ZE25-F1
#
_cell.length_a   1.000
_cell.length_b   1.000
_cell.length_c   1.000
_cell.angle_alpha   90.00
_cell.angle_beta   90.00
_cell.angle_gamma   90.00
#
_symmetry.space_group_name_H-M   'P 1'
#
loop_
_entity.id
_entity.type
_entity.pdbx_description
1 polymer ?
#
loop_
_entity_poly.entity_id
_entity_poly.type
_entity_poly.pdbx_seq_one_letter_code
_entity_poly.pdbx_strand_id
1 'polypeptide(L)'
;MATLALREIEGRSRGYWLLFIALAVLVAMGLGAAYHMETEGHIVTGMDNQTVWGLPHVFAVFLIVAASGALNVASIASVFDQRYYKPLAPLSGWLA
;
A
#
# COMPACT_ATOMS: atom_id res chain seq x y z
N MET A 1 15.40 -20.58 15.30
CA MET A 1 14.89 -19.57 14.33
C MET A 1 13.63 -18.97 14.95
N ALA A 2 13.53 -17.65 15.03
CA ALA A 2 12.37 -17.01 15.66
C ALA A 2 11.11 -17.25 14.81
N THR A 3 10.14 -17.96 15.36
CA THR A 3 8.80 -18.10 14.78
C THR A 3 8.07 -16.77 14.93
N LEU A 4 7.90 -16.02 13.84
CA LEU A 4 6.99 -14.88 13.81
C LEU A 4 5.57 -15.41 14.03
N ALA A 5 5.05 -15.25 15.24
CA ALA A 5 3.67 -15.55 15.56
C ALA A 5 2.82 -14.30 15.26
N LEU A 6 2.02 -14.36 14.19
CA LEU A 6 1.01 -13.33 13.93
C LEU A 6 0.01 -13.36 15.08
N ARG A 7 -0.03 -12.27 15.84
CA ARG A 7 -0.94 -12.12 16.97
C ARG A 7 -1.81 -10.90 16.74
N GLU A 8 -3.10 -11.07 17.00
CA GLU A 8 -4.06 -9.98 16.91
C GLU A 8 -3.71 -8.86 17.90
N ILE A 9 -3.87 -7.62 17.44
CA ILE A 9 -3.71 -6.44 18.28
C ILE A 9 -5.05 -6.22 18.99
N GLU A 10 -5.04 -6.09 20.32
CA GLU A 10 -6.25 -5.93 21.13
C GLU A 10 -7.08 -4.66 20.80
N GLY A 11 -6.49 -3.67 20.11
CA GLY A 11 -7.20 -2.50 19.60
C GLY A 11 -7.62 -1.45 20.66
N ARG A 12 -7.29 -1.67 21.94
CA ARG A 12 -7.67 -0.77 23.04
C ARG A 12 -6.64 0.31 23.38
N SER A 13 -5.44 0.23 22.79
CA SER A 13 -4.34 1.14 23.13
C SER A 13 -4.55 2.52 22.50
N ARG A 14 -4.06 3.57 23.17
CA ARG A 14 -4.06 4.94 22.62
C ARG A 14 -3.29 5.02 21.30
N GLY A 15 -2.16 4.32 21.19
CA GLY A 15 -1.35 4.28 19.97
C GLY A 15 -2.09 3.65 18.79
N TYR A 16 -2.86 2.59 19.04
CA TYR A 16 -3.72 1.99 18.01
C TYR A 16 -4.73 3.00 17.46
N TRP A 17 -5.47 3.69 18.35
CA TRP A 17 -6.46 4.68 17.93
C TRP A 17 -5.84 5.88 17.21
N LEU A 18 -4.67 6.34 17.65
CA LEU A 18 -3.94 7.41 16.96
C LEU A 18 -3.58 7.00 15.54
N LEU A 19 -3.01 5.79 15.36
CA LEU A 19 -2.68 5.28 14.04
C LEU A 19 -3.94 5.10 13.17
N PHE A 20 -4.99 4.52 13.74
CA PHE A 20 -6.27 4.32 13.05
C PHE A 20 -6.85 5.64 12.54
N ILE A 21 -6.93 6.66 13.40
CA ILE A 21 -7.45 7.98 13.02
C ILE A 21 -6.55 8.62 11.96
N ALA A 22 -5.22 8.55 12.11
CA ALA A 22 -4.30 9.09 11.13
C ALA A 22 -4.49 8.46 9.74
N LEU A 23 -4.64 7.13 9.68
CA LEU A 23 -4.92 6.41 8.44
C LEU A 23 -6.31 6.74 7.88
N ALA A 24 -7.33 6.87 8.74
CA ALA A 24 -8.68 7.27 8.31
C ALA A 24 -8.70 8.68 7.71
N VAL A 25 -7.96 9.63 8.31
CA VAL A 25 -7.78 10.98 7.76
C VAL A 25 -7.06 10.92 6.41
N LEU A 26 -6.02 10.09 6.28
CA LEU A 26 -5.33 9.90 5.00
C LEU A 26 -6.27 9.37 3.91
N VAL A 27 -7.11 8.39 4.22
CA VAL A 27 -8.13 7.87 3.29
C VAL A 27 -9.14 8.96 2.93
N ALA A 28 -9.63 9.74 3.90
CA ALA A 28 -10.55 10.83 3.64
C ALA A 28 -9.96 11.91 2.73
N MET A 29 -8.68 12.27 2.92
CA MET A 29 -7.96 13.17 2.02
C MET A 29 -7.85 12.59 0.61
N GLY A 30 -7.56 11.28 0.48
CA GLY A 30 -7.52 10.59 -0.81
C GLY A 30 -8.86 10.61 -1.54
N LEU A 31 -9.96 10.37 -0.82
CA LEU A 31 -11.33 10.49 -1.38
C LEU A 31 -11.65 11.92 -1.80
N GLY A 32 -11.27 12.91 -0.99
CA GLY A 32 -11.41 14.33 -1.34
C GLY A 32 -10.63 14.70 -2.60
N ALA A 33 -9.40 14.19 -2.76
CA ALA A 33 -8.60 14.39 -3.96
C ALA A 33 -9.23 13.70 -5.19
N ALA A 34 -9.77 12.49 -5.03
CA ALA A 34 -10.47 11.78 -6.10
C ALA A 34 -11.70 12.57 -6.58
N TYR A 35 -12.53 13.05 -5.65
CA TYR A 35 -13.67 13.90 -5.97
C TYR A 35 -13.25 15.20 -6.65
N HIS A 36 -12.18 15.85 -6.18
CA HIS A 36 -11.68 17.08 -6.79
C HIS A 36 -11.16 16.87 -8.22
N MET A 37 -10.48 15.76 -8.49
CA MET A 37 -10.06 15.38 -9.85
C MET A 37 -11.24 15.03 -10.74
N GLU A 38 -12.32 14.47 -10.20
CA GLU A 38 -13.55 14.19 -10.94
C GLU A 38 -14.26 15.48 -11.37
N THR A 39 -14.32 16.48 -10.49
CA THR A 39 -15.03 17.74 -10.77
C THR A 39 -14.24 18.71 -11.63
N GLU A 40 -12.94 18.88 -11.35
CA GLU A 40 -12.08 19.87 -12.04
C GLU A 40 -11.26 19.24 -13.20
N GLY A 41 -11.26 17.92 -13.30
CA GLY A 41 -10.48 17.17 -14.28
C GLY A 41 -9.00 17.02 -13.88
N HIS A 42 -8.27 16.21 -14.64
CA HIS A 42 -6.87 15.88 -14.35
C HIS A 42 -5.88 17.05 -14.46
N ILE A 43 -6.30 18.21 -14.98
CA ILE A 43 -5.44 19.41 -15.08
C ILE A 43 -4.94 19.88 -13.71
N VAL A 44 -5.71 19.65 -12.64
CA VAL A 44 -5.30 19.96 -11.26
C VAL A 44 -4.05 19.19 -10.81
N THR A 45 -3.72 18.10 -11.51
CA THR A 45 -2.53 17.28 -11.23
C THR A 45 -1.29 17.72 -12.02
N GLY A 46 -1.40 18.82 -12.77
CA GLY A 46 -0.34 19.32 -13.66
C GLY A 46 -0.28 18.62 -15.02
N MET A 47 -1.31 17.84 -15.37
CA MET A 47 -1.43 17.18 -16.66
C MET A 47 -1.94 18.14 -17.73
N ASP A 48 -1.35 18.06 -18.92
CA ASP A 48 -1.74 18.81 -20.10
C ASP A 48 -1.61 17.94 -21.37
N ASN A 49 -1.77 18.54 -22.55
CA ASN A 49 -1.68 17.81 -23.82
C ASN A 49 -0.27 17.35 -24.20
N GLN A 50 0.77 17.88 -23.55
CA GLN A 50 2.15 17.41 -23.73
C GLN A 50 2.48 16.29 -22.73
N THR A 51 1.93 16.38 -21.52
CA THR A 51 2.11 15.43 -20.42
C THR A 51 0.79 14.74 -20.10
N VAL A 52 0.40 13.82 -20.97
CA VAL A 52 -0.86 13.06 -20.87
C VAL A 52 -0.88 12.05 -19.72
N TRP A 53 0.29 11.64 -19.21
CA TRP A 53 0.44 10.73 -18.07
C TRP A 53 1.30 11.39 -16.99
N GLY A 54 0.66 12.20 -16.14
CA GLY A 54 1.32 12.90 -15.06
C GLY A 54 1.40 12.10 -13.75
N LEU A 55 1.38 12.83 -12.64
CA LEU A 55 1.47 12.31 -11.27
C LEU A 55 0.58 11.10 -10.96
N PRO A 56 -0.72 11.07 -11.34
CA PRO A 56 -1.58 9.92 -11.07
C PRO A 56 -1.04 8.61 -11.67
N HIS A 57 -0.50 8.67 -12.88
CA HIS A 57 0.05 7.49 -13.56
C HIS A 57 1.36 7.03 -12.91
N VAL A 58 2.25 7.96 -12.55
CA VAL A 58 3.49 7.63 -11.83
C VAL A 58 3.18 6.91 -10.52
N PHE A 59 2.20 7.40 -9.76
CA PHE A 59 1.79 6.78 -8.51
C PHE A 59 1.19 5.39 -8.71
N ALA A 60 0.35 5.21 -9.73
CA ALA A 60 -0.21 3.90 -10.08
C ALA A 60 0.89 2.87 -10.40
N VAL A 61 1.86 3.23 -11.24
CA VAL A 61 2.99 2.35 -11.58
C VAL A 61 3.84 2.05 -10.34
N PHE A 62 4.11 3.05 -9.50
CA PHE A 62 4.83 2.88 -8.26
C PHE A 62 4.16 1.86 -7.34
N LEU A 63 2.83 1.95 -7.14
CA LEU A 63 2.08 1.01 -6.32
C LEU A 63 2.10 -0.41 -6.88
N ILE A 64 1.96 -0.57 -8.19
CA ILE A 64 2.04 -1.89 -8.85
C ILE A 64 3.42 -2.53 -8.63
N VAL A 65 4.49 -1.76 -8.79
CA VAL A 65 5.86 -2.24 -8.57
C VAL A 65 6.10 -2.57 -7.10
N ALA A 66 5.59 -1.74 -6.17
CA ALA A 66 5.69 -1.98 -4.73
C ALA A 66 4.96 -3.28 -4.32
N ALA A 67 3.73 -3.49 -4.81
CA ALA A 67 2.95 -4.72 -4.59
C ALA A 67 3.67 -5.96 -5.14
N SER A 68 4.18 -5.88 -6.37
CA SER A 68 4.98 -6.95 -7.00
C SER A 68 6.23 -7.29 -6.16
N GLY A 69 6.95 -6.27 -5.68
CA GLY A 69 8.09 -6.43 -4.80
C GLY A 69 7.74 -7.13 -3.48
N ALA A 70 6.60 -6.76 -2.87
CA ALA A 70 6.11 -7.40 -1.66
C ALA A 70 5.74 -8.88 -1.88
N LEU A 71 5.12 -9.23 -3.01
CA LEU A 71 4.79 -10.62 -3.37
C LEU A 71 6.03 -11.49 -3.55
N ASN A 72 7.13 -10.92 -4.01
CA ASN A 72 8.35 -11.68 -4.26
C ASN A 72 8.88 -12.38 -2.99
N VAL A 73 8.65 -11.82 -1.81
CA VAL A 73 9.02 -12.47 -0.52
C VAL A 73 8.33 -13.82 -0.35
N ALA A 74 7.03 -13.91 -0.67
CA ALA A 74 6.28 -15.17 -0.64
C ALA A 74 6.74 -16.14 -1.75
N SER A 75 7.08 -15.62 -2.94
CA SER A 75 7.63 -16.44 -4.03
C SER A 75 8.97 -17.09 -3.65
N ILE A 76 9.88 -16.33 -3.04
CA ILE A 76 11.18 -16.84 -2.55
C ILE A 76 10.97 -17.92 -1.48
N ALA A 77 10.02 -17.70 -0.56
CA ALA A 77 9.71 -18.65 0.49
C ALA A 77 9.12 -19.98 -0.03
N SER A 78 8.28 -19.94 -1.07
CA SER A 78 7.52 -21.09 -1.57
C SER A 78 8.20 -21.83 -2.72
N VAL A 79 8.66 -21.12 -3.76
CA VAL A 79 9.25 -21.72 -4.97
C VAL A 79 10.67 -22.21 -4.71
N PHE A 80 11.45 -21.45 -3.95
CA PHE A 80 12.87 -21.74 -3.69
C PHE A 80 13.12 -22.37 -2.31
N ASP A 81 12.06 -22.71 -1.56
CA ASP A 81 12.08 -23.31 -0.22
C ASP A 81 12.98 -22.59 0.80
N GLN A 82 13.14 -21.26 0.68
CA GLN A 82 14.00 -20.50 1.57
C GLN A 82 13.35 -20.32 2.94
N ARG A 83 13.78 -21.15 3.91
CA ARG A 83 13.22 -21.22 5.28
C ARG A 83 13.24 -19.88 6.03
N TYR A 84 14.17 -19.00 5.72
CA TYR A 84 14.25 -17.66 6.32
C TYR A 84 13.04 -16.79 5.99
N TYR A 85 12.49 -16.89 4.77
CA TYR A 85 11.38 -16.06 4.31
C TYR A 85 9.99 -16.65 4.61
N LYS A 86 9.90 -17.94 4.96
CA LYS A 86 8.62 -18.61 5.26
C LYS A 86 7.75 -17.90 6.30
N PRO A 87 8.29 -17.39 7.43
CA PRO A 87 7.47 -16.68 8.42
C PRO A 87 6.93 -15.32 7.92
N LEU A 88 7.54 -14.73 6.89
CA LEU A 88 7.16 -13.45 6.31
C LEU A 88 6.17 -13.59 5.14
N ALA A 89 6.06 -14.77 4.54
CA ALA A 89 5.22 -15.02 3.37
C ALA A 89 3.75 -14.57 3.52
N PRO A 90 3.07 -14.70 4.69
CA PRO A 90 1.69 -14.21 4.83
C PRO A 90 1.56 -12.69 4.69
N LEU A 91 2.60 -11.92 5.06
CA LEU A 91 2.56 -10.45 4.96
C LEU A 91 2.52 -9.98 3.51
N SER A 92 3.12 -10.73 2.59
CA SER A 92 3.04 -10.46 1.16
C SER A 92 1.61 -10.43 0.64
N GLY A 93 0.72 -11.30 1.16
CA GLY A 93 -0.69 -11.31 0.77
C GLY A 93 -1.51 -10.17 1.37
N TRP A 94 -1.03 -9.50 2.41
CA TRP A 94 -1.68 -8.31 2.98
C TRP A 94 -1.26 -7.02 2.29
N LEU A 95 -0.05 -6.98 1.71
CA LEU A 95 0.58 -5.78 1.18
C LEU A 95 0.40 -5.59 -0.33
N ALA A 96 0.00 -6.64 -1.06
CA ALA A 96 -0.08 -6.66 -2.51
C ALA A 96 -1.45 -7.06 -2.99
#